data_AF-A0A950YMI2-F1
#
_entry.id   AF-A0A950YMI2-F1
#
_cell.length_a   1.000
_cell.length_b   1.000
_cell.length_c   1.000
_cell.angle_alpha   90.00
_cell.angle_beta   90.00
_cell.angle_gamma   90.00
#
_symmetry.space_group_name_H-M   'P 1'
#
loop_
_entity.id
_entity.type
_entity.pdbx_description
1 polymer ?
#
loop_
_entity_poly.entity_id
_entity_poly.type
_entity_poly.pdbx_seq_one_letter_code
_entity_poly.pdbx_strand_id
1 'polypeptide(L)'
;MTASSEFADIGAIRYATEAAADAARAFMNAGRQDSARRAAARAHELFAPGQGGSPPVINGLTGPAIGLTQREQQLVTLASSGLSNSQIAERLVLSVRTVESHLYRAMHKLGLSDRRQL
;
A
#
# COMPACT_ATOMS: atom_id res chain seq x y z
N MET A 1 4.95 -12.52 -16.92
CA MET A 1 4.85 -13.57 -15.87
C MET A 1 5.94 -13.26 -14.85
N THR A 2 5.61 -13.18 -13.57
CA THR A 2 6.60 -12.89 -12.51
C THR A 2 6.91 -14.17 -11.75
N ALA A 3 8.15 -14.32 -11.24
CA ALA A 3 8.55 -15.49 -10.47
C ALA A 3 7.61 -15.78 -9.28
N SER A 4 7.08 -14.72 -8.65
CA SER A 4 6.07 -14.85 -7.58
C SER A 4 4.78 -15.53 -8.03
N SER A 5 4.34 -15.32 -9.27
CA SER A 5 3.13 -15.95 -9.81
C SER A 5 3.38 -17.42 -10.14
N GLU A 6 4.53 -17.72 -10.76
CA GLU A 6 4.90 -19.11 -11.09
C GLU A 6 4.97 -20.00 -9.85
N PHE A 7 5.56 -19.48 -8.76
CA PHE A 7 5.59 -20.21 -7.49
C PHE A 7 4.20 -20.35 -6.85
N ALA A 8 3.33 -19.34 -6.97
CA ALA A 8 1.97 -19.42 -6.44
C ALA A 8 1.15 -20.50 -7.17
N ASP A 9 1.29 -20.60 -8.49
CA ASP A 9 0.54 -21.53 -9.33
C ASP A 9 0.86 -23.00 -9.01
N ILE A 10 2.08 -23.30 -8.55
CA ILE A 10 2.49 -24.65 -8.13
C ILE A 10 2.30 -24.91 -6.62
N GLY A 11 1.64 -24.00 -5.90
CA GLY A 11 1.42 -24.12 -4.46
C GLY A 11 2.67 -23.86 -3.59
N ALA A 12 3.75 -23.35 -4.19
CA ALA A 12 4.99 -22.99 -3.51
C ALA A 12 4.88 -21.60 -2.84
N ILE A 13 3.90 -21.45 -1.94
CA ILE A 13 3.48 -20.16 -1.37
C ILE A 13 4.63 -19.41 -0.66
N ARG A 14 5.52 -20.13 0.03
CA ARG A 14 6.70 -19.53 0.67
C ARG A 14 7.63 -18.86 -0.35
N TYR A 15 7.99 -19.58 -1.42
CA TYR A 15 8.85 -19.06 -2.48
C TYR A 15 8.18 -17.92 -3.26
N ALA A 16 6.85 -17.98 -3.44
CA ALA A 16 6.07 -16.91 -4.04
C ALA A 16 6.14 -15.60 -3.21
N THR A 17 6.04 -15.74 -1.89
CA THR A 17 6.14 -14.63 -0.93
C THR A 17 7.54 -14.01 -0.92
N GLU A 18 8.58 -14.85 -0.86
CA GLU A 18 9.99 -14.41 -0.90
C GLU A 18 10.31 -13.67 -2.21
N ALA A 19 9.91 -14.24 -3.35
CA ALA A 19 10.12 -13.62 -4.67
C ALA A 19 9.45 -12.25 -4.79
N ALA A 20 8.24 -12.09 -4.24
CA ALA A 20 7.54 -10.81 -4.22
C ALA A 20 8.22 -9.80 -3.29
N ALA A 21 8.71 -10.23 -2.12
CA ALA A 21 9.45 -9.38 -1.20
C ALA A 21 10.79 -8.89 -1.77
N ASP A 22 11.54 -9.77 -2.44
CA ASP A 22 12.81 -9.40 -3.07
C ASP A 22 12.60 -8.49 -4.28
N ALA A 23 11.55 -8.70 -5.07
CA ALA A 23 11.16 -7.76 -6.12
C ALA A 23 10.84 -6.38 -5.54
N ALA A 24 10.12 -6.31 -4.42
CA ALA A 24 9.82 -5.05 -3.76
C ALA A 24 11.09 -4.30 -3.33
N ARG A 25 12.06 -5.01 -2.75
CA ARG A 25 13.35 -4.44 -2.35
C ARG A 25 14.19 -4.00 -3.54
N ALA A 26 14.23 -4.78 -4.62
CA ALA A 26 14.90 -4.40 -5.86
C ALA A 26 14.30 -3.12 -6.46
N PHE A 27 12.97 -2.99 -6.47
CA PHE A 27 12.31 -1.77 -6.94
C PHE A 27 12.58 -0.57 -6.03
N MET A 28 12.65 -0.75 -4.71
CA MET A 28 13.03 0.34 -3.81
C MET A 28 14.45 0.83 -4.09
N ASN A 29 15.42 -0.09 -4.23
CA ASN A 29 16.80 0.24 -4.55
C ASN A 29 16.93 0.96 -5.91
N ALA A 30 16.01 0.67 -6.84
CA ALA A 30 15.92 1.33 -8.15
C ALA A 30 15.10 2.64 -8.14
N GLY A 31 14.61 3.11 -6.98
CA GLY A 31 13.77 4.31 -6.87
C GLY A 31 12.34 4.14 -7.44
N ARG A 32 11.93 2.92 -7.78
CA ARG A 32 10.66 2.57 -8.43
C ARG A 32 9.55 2.32 -7.41
N GLN A 33 9.13 3.37 -6.70
CA GLN A 33 8.21 3.26 -5.56
C GLN A 33 6.89 2.53 -5.86
N ASP A 34 6.23 2.79 -6.99
CA ASP A 34 4.95 2.13 -7.32
C ASP A 34 5.09 0.66 -7.68
N SER A 35 6.24 0.27 -8.23
CA SER A 35 6.57 -1.13 -8.47
C SER A 35 6.90 -1.83 -7.15
N ALA A 36 7.62 -1.15 -6.25
CA ALA A 36 7.93 -1.66 -4.92
C ALA A 36 6.67 -1.91 -4.09
N ARG A 37 5.74 -0.94 -4.06
CA ARG A 37 4.46 -1.08 -3.35
C ARG A 37 3.64 -2.28 -3.86
N ARG A 38 3.54 -2.44 -5.18
CA ARG A 38 2.80 -3.56 -5.78
C ARG A 38 3.41 -4.92 -5.44
N ALA A 39 4.73 -5.02 -5.49
CA ALA A 39 5.42 -6.25 -5.12
C ALA A 39 5.30 -6.56 -3.61
N ALA A 40 5.35 -5.53 -2.75
CA ALA A 40 5.14 -5.69 -1.32
C ALA A 40 3.71 -6.12 -0.97
N ALA A 41 2.70 -5.50 -1.58
CA ALA A 41 1.30 -5.90 -1.44
C ALA A 41 1.08 -7.36 -1.84
N ARG A 42 1.71 -7.78 -2.96
CA ARG A 42 1.66 -9.18 -3.40
C ARG A 42 2.27 -10.15 -2.39
N ALA A 43 3.39 -9.78 -1.77
CA ALA A 43 4.01 -10.59 -0.74
C ALA A 43 3.12 -10.72 0.50
N HIS A 44 2.38 -9.66 0.87
CA HIS A 44 1.39 -9.72 1.95
C HIS A 44 0.18 -10.60 1.62
N GLU A 45 -0.35 -10.53 0.39
CA GLU A 45 -1.46 -11.38 -0.06
C GLU A 45 -1.11 -12.87 -0.02
N LEU A 46 0.13 -13.21 -0.36
CA LEU A 46 0.63 -14.59 -0.40
C LEU A 46 1.02 -15.12 0.98
N PHE A 47 1.24 -14.25 1.97
CA PHE A 47 1.66 -14.67 3.29
C PHE A 47 0.55 -15.47 3.99
N ALA A 48 0.86 -16.73 4.34
CA ALA A 48 -0.02 -17.61 5.10
C ALA A 48 0.65 -18.00 6.44
N PRO A 49 -0.02 -17.80 7.58
CA PRO A 49 0.50 -18.23 8.89
C PRO A 49 0.83 -19.73 8.91
N GLY A 50 1.94 -20.11 9.54
CA GLY A 50 2.34 -21.52 9.69
C GLY A 50 3.19 -22.11 8.55
N GLN A 51 3.47 -21.34 7.49
CA GLN A 51 4.30 -21.79 6.35
C GLN A 51 5.81 -21.53 6.53
N GLY A 52 6.22 -20.95 7.67
CA GLY A 52 7.61 -20.56 7.95
C GLY A 52 8.05 -19.32 7.17
N GLY A 53 8.77 -18.43 7.84
CA GLY A 53 9.19 -17.12 7.32
C GLY A 53 8.58 -15.96 8.12
N SER A 54 9.32 -14.86 8.23
CA SER A 54 8.78 -13.61 8.78
C SER A 54 7.99 -12.88 7.69
N PRO A 55 6.86 -12.24 8.01
CA PRO A 55 6.20 -11.35 7.05
C PRO A 55 7.23 -10.34 6.55
N PRO A 56 7.24 -10.02 5.23
CA PRO A 56 8.26 -9.17 4.66
C PRO A 56 8.25 -7.80 5.33
N VAL A 57 9.23 -7.57 6.21
CA VAL A 57 9.47 -6.26 6.81
C VAL A 57 10.35 -5.51 5.84
N ILE A 58 9.73 -4.66 5.04
CA ILE A 58 10.44 -3.77 4.14
C ILE A 58 10.34 -2.39 4.79
N ASN A 59 11.43 -1.93 5.40
CA ASN A 59 11.48 -0.63 6.08
C ASN A 59 11.01 0.49 5.13
N GLY A 60 10.01 1.27 5.57
CA GLY A 60 9.33 2.27 4.73
C GLY A 60 8.08 1.77 4.00
N LEU A 61 7.80 0.47 4.06
CA LEU A 61 6.58 -0.16 3.54
C LEU A 61 5.87 -1.02 4.60
N THR A 62 6.35 -1.09 5.86
CA THR A 62 5.74 -1.90 6.92
C THR A 62 5.35 -1.04 8.14
N GLY A 63 4.05 -0.92 8.38
CA GLY A 63 3.34 -0.07 9.37
C GLY A 63 1.91 0.18 8.87
N PRO A 64 0.96 0.84 9.58
CA PRO A 64 -0.37 1.16 9.03
C PRO A 64 -0.34 1.95 7.68
N ALA A 65 0.86 2.37 7.26
CA ALA A 65 1.22 2.85 5.93
C ALA A 65 1.31 1.79 4.80
N ILE A 66 1.20 0.47 5.05
CA ILE A 66 1.14 -0.53 3.95
C ILE A 66 -0.24 -0.48 3.30
N GLY A 67 -0.38 0.33 2.26
CA GLY A 67 -1.56 0.35 1.40
C GLY A 67 -1.79 1.73 0.83
N LEU A 68 -1.51 2.77 1.62
CA LEU A 68 -1.67 4.15 1.17
C LEU A 68 -0.48 4.55 0.29
N THR A 69 -0.81 5.06 -0.90
CA THR A 69 0.12 5.82 -1.72
C THR A 69 0.52 7.10 -0.98
N GLN A 70 1.65 7.69 -1.37
CA GLN A 70 2.10 8.96 -0.76
C GLN A 70 1.01 10.04 -0.81
N ARG A 71 0.25 10.09 -1.91
CA ARG A 71 -0.85 11.05 -2.06
C ARG A 71 -2.01 10.76 -1.11
N GLU A 72 -2.41 9.50 -0.98
CA GLU A 72 -3.44 9.08 -0.03
C GLU A 72 -3.02 9.36 1.42
N GLN A 73 -1.76 9.08 1.78
CA GLN A 73 -1.24 9.37 3.12
C GLN A 73 -1.24 10.87 3.44
N GLN A 74 -0.83 11.70 2.48
CA GLN A 74 -0.85 13.16 2.63
C GLN A 74 -2.29 13.67 2.83
N LEU A 75 -3.25 13.11 2.09
CA LEU A 75 -4.67 13.47 2.21
C LEU A 75 -5.27 13.01 3.53
N VAL A 76 -4.99 11.78 3.97
CA VAL A 76 -5.42 11.25 5.26
C VAL A 76 -4.88 12.09 6.41
N THR A 77 -3.61 12.48 6.36
CA THR A 77 -2.98 13.33 7.40
C THR A 77 -3.67 14.70 7.50
N LEU A 78 -3.98 15.33 6.37
CA LEU A 78 -4.69 16.61 6.39
C LEU A 78 -6.15 16.43 6.84
N ALA A 79 -6.79 15.33 6.46
CA ALA A 79 -8.15 15.01 6.87
C ALA A 79 -8.26 14.76 8.38
N SER A 80 -7.36 13.98 8.96
CA SER A 80 -7.31 13.69 10.41
C SER A 80 -6.98 14.93 11.23
N SER A 81 -6.31 15.92 10.63
CA SER A 81 -6.11 17.25 11.26
C SER A 81 -7.33 18.17 11.19
N GLY A 82 -8.47 17.68 10.70
CA GLY A 82 -9.76 18.39 10.72
C GLY A 82 -10.04 19.28 9.51
N LEU A 83 -9.17 19.31 8.49
CA LEU A 83 -9.45 20.09 7.27
C LEU A 83 -10.61 19.48 6.49
N SER A 84 -11.39 20.29 5.79
CA SER A 84 -12.41 19.82 4.83
C SER A 84 -11.78 19.42 3.49
N ASN A 85 -12.52 18.67 2.66
CA ASN A 85 -12.06 18.31 1.31
C ASN A 85 -11.77 19.55 0.44
N SER A 86 -12.52 20.65 0.60
CA SER A 86 -12.29 21.91 -0.11
C SER A 86 -11.00 22.60 0.33
N GLN A 87 -10.74 22.65 1.65
CA GLN A 87 -9.49 23.20 2.19
C GLN A 87 -8.26 22.38 1.75
N ILE A 88 -8.41 21.06 1.73
CA ILE A 88 -7.35 20.15 1.25
C ILE A 88 -7.12 20.36 -0.25
N ALA A 89 -8.19 20.50 -1.04
CA ALA A 89 -8.11 20.73 -2.48
C ALA A 89 -7.39 22.04 -2.80
N GLU A 90 -7.72 23.12 -2.09
CA GLU A 90 -7.05 24.41 -2.22
C GLU A 90 -5.57 24.31 -1.85
N ARG A 91 -5.24 23.73 -0.70
CA ARG A 91 -3.86 23.59 -0.21
C ARG A 91 -2.97 22.75 -1.13
N LEU A 92 -3.55 21.76 -1.79
CA LEU A 92 -2.84 20.82 -2.65
C LEU A 92 -3.00 21.11 -4.14
N VAL A 93 -3.66 22.21 -4.50
CA VAL A 93 -3.96 22.64 -5.87
C VAL A 93 -4.60 21.50 -6.68
N LEU A 94 -5.70 20.97 -6.16
CA LEU A 94 -6.49 19.89 -6.76
C LEU A 94 -7.97 20.27 -6.87
N SER A 95 -8.74 19.49 -7.62
CA SER A 95 -10.19 19.51 -7.51
C SER A 95 -10.66 18.79 -6.24
N VAL A 96 -11.78 19.24 -5.66
CA VAL A 96 -12.45 18.58 -4.52
C VAL A 96 -12.78 17.12 -4.84
N ARG A 97 -13.26 16.84 -6.06
CA ARG A 97 -13.56 15.49 -6.54
C ARG A 97 -12.34 14.57 -6.53
N THR A 98 -11.17 15.10 -6.87
CA THR A 98 -9.90 14.35 -6.82
C THR A 98 -9.56 13.98 -5.38
N VAL A 99 -9.69 14.93 -4.45
CA VAL A 99 -9.48 14.72 -3.01
C VAL A 99 -10.41 13.64 -2.48
N GLU A 100 -11.71 13.72 -2.78
CA GLU A 100 -12.72 12.72 -2.41
C GLU A 100 -12.36 11.32 -2.92
N SER A 101 -11.99 11.22 -4.19
CA SER A 101 -11.65 9.95 -4.83
C SER A 101 -10.44 9.27 -4.17
N HIS A 102 -9.41 10.04 -3.84
CA HIS A 102 -8.24 9.51 -3.16
C HIS A 102 -8.52 9.14 -1.71
N LEU A 103 -9.29 9.95 -0.97
CA LEU A 103 -9.67 9.63 0.41
C LEU A 103 -10.57 8.40 0.48
N TYR A 104 -11.49 8.22 -0.46
CA TYR A 104 -12.30 7.00 -0.56
C TYR A 104 -11.43 5.75 -0.71
N ARG A 105 -10.46 5.78 -1.63
CA ARG A 105 -9.50 4.67 -1.81
C ARG A 105 -8.66 4.45 -0.56
N ALA A 106 -8.25 5.53 0.11
CA ALA A 106 -7.49 5.45 1.35
C ALA A 106 -8.29 4.80 2.49
N MET A 107 -9.52 5.26 2.72
CA MET A 107 -10.41 4.71 3.75
C MET A 107 -10.73 3.25 3.48
N HIS A 108 -11.01 2.87 2.23
CA HIS A 108 -11.24 1.49 1.85
C HIS A 108 -10.03 0.59 2.16
N LYS A 109 -8.80 1.07 1.89
CA LYS A 109 -7.56 0.36 2.23
C LYS A 109 -7.32 0.25 3.74
N LEU A 110 -7.83 1.19 4.51
CA LEU A 110 -7.77 1.20 5.98
C LEU A 110 -8.93 0.43 6.63
N GLY A 111 -9.88 -0.10 5.85
CA GLY A 111 -11.09 -0.74 6.38
C GLY A 111 -12.08 0.24 7.04
N LEU A 112 -11.98 1.53 6.72
CA LEU A 112 -12.82 2.58 7.27
C LEU A 112 -13.98 2.87 6.30
N SER A 113 -15.17 3.11 6.88
CA SER A 113 -16.38 3.43 6.12
C SER A 113 -16.76 4.90 6.20
N ASP A 114 -16.22 5.63 7.19
CA ASP A 114 -16.53 7.03 7.42
C ASP A 114 -15.25 7.85 7.62
N ARG A 115 -15.20 9.03 6.98
CA ARG A 115 -14.12 10.01 7.15
C ARG A 115 -13.88 10.36 8.62
N ARG A 116 -14.92 10.37 9.46
CA ARG A 116 -14.83 10.65 10.90
C ARG A 116 -14.01 9.61 11.66
N GLN A 117 -13.67 8.49 11.03
CA GLN A 117 -12.82 7.45 11.58
C GLN A 117 -11.33 7.64 11.21
N LEU A 118 -11.00 8.64 10.38
CA LEU A 118 -9.63 9.08 10.10
C LEU A 118 -9.13 10.02 11.20
#